data_AF-A0A4Y8TXA5-F1
#
_entry.id   AF-A0A4Y8TXA5-F1
#
_cell.length_a   1.000
_cell.length_b   1.000
_cell.length_c   1.000
_cell.angle_alpha   90.00
_cell.angle_beta   90.00
_cell.angle_gamma   90.00
#
_symmetry.space_group_name_H-M   'P 1'
#
loop_
_entity.id
_entity.type
_entity.pdbx_description
1 polymer ?
#
loop_
_entity_poly.entity_id
_entity_poly.type
_entity_poly.pdbx_seq_one_letter_code
_entity_poly.pdbx_strand_id
1 'polypeptide(L)'
;MKKILPLLAVLALALCSCAGPSIDELREQDPEGHTACIHFGGGLISPEGAGALNMKKAADHGAAASTTEISAAVATDESGAPKITDLEAFQKACEAQGFDFE
;
A
#
# COMPACT_ATOMS: atom_id res chain seq x y z
N MET A 1 -34.63 15.00 28.31
CA MET A 1 -34.01 15.05 26.96
C MET A 1 -32.60 15.65 26.95
N LYS A 2 -32.25 16.60 27.83
CA LYS A 2 -30.94 17.30 27.84
C LYS A 2 -29.71 16.45 28.21
N LYS A 3 -29.90 15.23 28.74
CA LYS A 3 -28.82 14.30 29.13
C LYS A 3 -28.52 13.20 28.10
N ILE A 4 -29.33 13.08 27.05
CA ILE A 4 -29.19 12.04 26.02
C ILE A 4 -28.26 12.50 24.90
N LEU A 5 -28.21 13.81 24.65
CA LEU A 5 -27.34 14.43 23.64
C LEU A 5 -25.84 14.13 23.81
N PRO A 6 -25.24 14.22 25.02
CA PRO A 6 -23.83 13.89 25.18
C PRO A 6 -23.54 12.40 25.02
N LEU A 7 -24.49 11.52 25.39
CA LEU A 7 -24.35 10.08 25.18
C LEU A 7 -24.35 9.69 23.69
N LEU A 8 -25.20 10.34 22.90
CA LEU A 8 -25.24 10.12 21.44
C LEU A 8 -23.98 10.66 20.75
N ALA A 9 -23.42 11.78 21.23
CA ALA A 9 -22.17 12.33 20.73
C ALA A 9 -20.98 11.38 21.01
N VAL A 10 -20.89 10.83 22.23
CA VAL A 10 -19.83 9.88 22.59
C VAL A 10 -19.97 8.57 21.79
N LEU A 11 -21.20 8.10 21.55
CA LEU A 11 -21.44 6.90 20.75
C LEU A 11 -21.06 7.11 19.27
N ALA A 12 -21.30 8.30 18.72
CA ALA A 12 -20.91 8.67 17.36
C ALA A 12 -19.38 8.79 17.21
N LEU A 13 -18.67 9.37 18.19
CA LEU A 13 -17.20 9.40 18.18
C LEU A 13 -16.59 8.00 18.27
N ALA A 14 -17.21 7.09 19.04
CA ALA A 14 -16.74 5.70 19.16
C ALA A 14 -16.98 4.87 17.88
N LEU A 15 -17.94 5.25 17.03
CA LEU A 15 -18.21 4.57 15.76
C LEU A 15 -17.26 5.06 14.63
N CYS A 16 -16.74 6.29 14.71
CA CYS A 16 -15.78 6.80 13.73
C CYS A 16 -14.35 6.26 13.92
N SER A 17 -14.00 5.76 15.11
CA SER A 17 -12.66 5.23 15.40
C SER A 17 -12.37 3.83 14.81
N CYS A 18 -13.30 3.27 14.03
CA CYS A 18 -13.13 1.97 13.38
C CYS A 18 -12.87 2.06 11.88
N ALA A 19 -12.94 3.27 11.30
CA ALA A 19 -12.45 3.50 9.95
C ALA A 19 -10.95 3.73 10.04
N GLY A 20 -10.15 2.76 9.56
CA GLY A 20 -8.74 2.99 9.30
C GLY A 20 -8.55 4.14 8.29
N PRO A 21 -7.33 4.69 8.18
CA PRO A 21 -7.05 5.74 7.20
C PRO A 21 -7.50 5.31 5.80
N SER A 22 -8.03 6.26 5.06
CA SER A 22 -8.31 6.12 3.63
C SER A 22 -7.03 5.80 2.85
N ILE A 23 -7.18 5.29 1.62
CA ILE A 23 -6.02 5.01 0.76
C ILE A 23 -5.19 6.26 0.52
N ASP A 24 -5.82 7.43 0.39
CA ASP A 24 -5.10 8.69 0.18
C ASP A 24 -4.35 9.15 1.45
N GLU A 25 -4.91 8.94 2.64
CA GLU A 25 -4.19 9.15 3.91
C GLU A 25 -3.03 8.16 4.08
N LEU A 26 -3.17 6.92 3.61
CA LEU A 26 -2.08 5.95 3.62
C LEU A 26 -0.96 6.35 2.64
N ARG A 27 -1.29 6.98 1.51
CA ARG A 27 -0.28 7.55 0.58
C ARG A 27 0.50 8.69 1.22
N GLU A 28 -0.18 9.56 1.97
CA GLU A 28 0.49 10.62 2.72
C GLU A 28 1.41 10.06 3.81
N GLN A 29 1.08 8.88 4.35
CA GLN A 29 1.86 8.21 5.39
C GLN A 29 3.02 7.36 4.85
N ASP A 30 2.99 6.94 3.58
CA ASP A 30 4.09 6.25 2.90
C ASP A 30 4.37 6.83 1.49
N PRO A 31 4.81 8.11 1.42
CA PRO A 31 5.04 8.77 0.14
C PRO A 31 6.16 8.12 -0.67
N GLU A 32 7.12 7.49 0.01
CA GLU A 32 8.30 6.88 -0.59
C GLU A 32 8.03 5.48 -1.17
N GLY A 33 6.98 4.80 -0.71
CA GLY A 33 6.57 3.48 -1.21
C GLY A 33 7.28 2.32 -0.52
N HIS A 34 7.75 2.50 0.73
CA HIS A 34 8.43 1.45 1.50
C HIS A 34 7.56 0.20 1.68
N THR A 35 6.26 0.38 1.88
CA THR A 35 5.29 -0.72 2.01
C THR A 35 5.25 -1.57 0.74
N ALA A 36 5.40 -0.92 -0.41
CA ALA A 36 5.47 -1.61 -1.70
C ALA A 36 6.75 -2.49 -1.76
N CYS A 37 7.89 -1.97 -1.30
CA CYS A 37 9.16 -2.70 -1.25
C CYS A 37 9.18 -3.87 -0.26
N ILE A 38 8.55 -3.71 0.91
CA ILE A 38 8.40 -4.80 1.90
C ILE A 38 7.62 -5.97 1.27
N HIS A 39 6.49 -5.66 0.63
CA HIS A 39 5.70 -6.69 -0.05
C HIS A 39 6.44 -7.28 -1.25
N PHE A 40 7.18 -6.47 -2.01
CA PHE A 40 7.97 -6.95 -3.13
C PHE A 40 8.99 -8.01 -2.69
N GLY A 41 9.78 -7.74 -1.65
CA GLY A 41 10.72 -8.72 -1.10
C GLY A 41 10.04 -10.00 -0.61
N GLY A 42 8.91 -9.87 0.10
CA GLY A 42 8.10 -11.02 0.50
C GLY A 42 7.49 -11.80 -0.67
N GLY A 43 7.33 -11.16 -1.83
CA GLY A 43 6.92 -11.79 -3.08
C GLY A 43 8.05 -12.55 -3.78
N LEU A 44 9.26 -12.00 -3.77
CA LEU A 44 10.46 -12.65 -4.34
C LEU A 44 10.84 -13.93 -3.59
N ILE A 45 10.74 -13.94 -2.26
CA ILE A 45 11.14 -15.08 -1.41
C ILE A 45 10.20 -16.29 -1.58
N SER A 46 8.91 -16.06 -1.85
CA SER A 46 7.91 -17.13 -1.96
C SER A 46 6.93 -16.88 -3.12
N PRO A 47 7.33 -17.08 -4.38
CA PRO A 47 6.55 -16.64 -5.54
C PRO A 47 5.12 -17.19 -5.64
N GLU A 48 4.83 -18.32 -4.97
CA GLU A 48 3.51 -18.93 -4.92
C GLU A 48 2.77 -18.63 -3.61
N GLY A 49 1.44 -18.80 -3.63
CA GLY A 49 0.61 -18.65 -2.44
C GLY A 49 0.72 -17.27 -1.80
N ALA A 50 1.38 -17.19 -0.65
CA ALA A 50 1.53 -15.96 0.11
C ALA A 50 2.36 -14.89 -0.64
N GLY A 51 3.40 -15.24 -1.39
CA GLY A 51 4.16 -14.23 -2.12
C GLY A 51 3.47 -13.77 -3.40
N ALA A 52 2.61 -14.57 -4.03
CA ALA A 52 1.73 -14.06 -5.09
C ALA A 52 0.79 -12.96 -4.56
N LEU A 53 0.26 -13.13 -3.34
CA LEU A 53 -0.50 -12.08 -2.65
C LEU A 53 0.37 -10.87 -2.31
N ASN A 54 1.64 -11.09 -1.92
CA ASN A 54 2.56 -9.99 -1.68
C ASN A 54 2.91 -9.23 -2.96
N MET A 55 3.11 -9.90 -4.10
CA MET A 55 3.35 -9.21 -5.38
C MET A 55 2.15 -8.36 -5.80
N LYS A 56 0.92 -8.84 -5.53
CA LYS A 56 -0.28 -8.02 -5.73
C LYS A 56 -0.28 -6.78 -4.84
N LYS A 57 0.00 -6.94 -3.54
CA LYS A 57 0.09 -5.81 -2.60
C LYS A 57 1.20 -4.84 -2.98
N ALA A 58 2.34 -5.34 -3.43
CA ALA A 58 3.45 -4.53 -3.91
C ALA A 58 3.03 -3.67 -5.11
N ALA A 59 2.25 -4.23 -6.04
CA ALA A 59 1.68 -3.46 -7.15
C ALA A 59 0.66 -2.41 -6.67
N ASP A 60 -0.25 -2.79 -5.76
CA ASP A 60 -1.28 -1.89 -5.22
C ASP A 60 -0.65 -0.68 -4.50
N HIS A 61 0.35 -0.94 -3.64
CA HIS A 61 1.09 0.11 -2.95
C HIS A 61 2.04 0.88 -3.88
N GLY A 62 2.63 0.20 -4.88
CA GLY A 62 3.53 0.83 -5.84
C GLY A 62 2.81 1.82 -6.76
N ALA A 63 1.62 1.47 -7.26
CA ALA A 63 0.74 2.41 -7.97
C ALA A 63 0.27 3.58 -7.09
N ALA A 64 0.35 3.42 -5.77
CA ALA A 64 -0.04 4.43 -4.82
C ALA A 64 1.11 5.35 -4.36
N ALA A 65 2.37 4.93 -4.52
CA ALA A 65 3.54 5.68 -4.11
C ALA A 65 3.64 7.03 -4.84
N SER A 66 4.10 8.06 -4.14
CA SER A 66 4.33 9.39 -4.72
C SER A 66 5.70 9.54 -5.40
N THR A 67 6.59 8.57 -5.16
CA THR A 67 7.87 8.44 -5.88
C THR A 67 7.63 8.02 -7.32
N THR A 68 8.29 8.69 -8.26
CA THR A 68 8.10 8.45 -9.69
C THR A 68 8.67 7.09 -10.09
N GLU A 69 9.74 6.66 -9.44
CA GLU A 69 10.47 5.44 -9.77
C GLU A 69 9.68 4.17 -9.46
N ILE A 70 9.05 4.08 -8.27
CA ILE A 70 8.20 2.95 -7.91
C ILE A 70 6.91 2.94 -8.72
N SER A 71 6.22 4.09 -8.81
CA SER A 71 4.95 4.16 -9.53
C SER A 71 5.08 3.95 -11.04
N ALA A 72 6.19 4.37 -11.66
CA ALA A 72 6.45 4.16 -13.09
C ALA A 72 6.66 2.69 -13.47
N ALA A 73 7.07 1.85 -12.51
CA ALA A 73 7.24 0.41 -12.72
C ALA A 73 5.91 -0.37 -12.62
N VAL A 74 4.80 0.30 -12.28
CA VAL A 74 3.47 -0.29 -12.15
C VAL A 74 2.54 0.24 -13.26
N ALA A 75 1.82 -0.68 -13.91
CA ALA A 75 0.76 -0.35 -14.85
C ALA A 75 -0.56 -1.00 -14.43
N THR A 76 -1.65 -0.52 -15.00
CA THR A 76 -2.97 -1.14 -14.83
C THR A 76 -3.16 -2.21 -15.91
N ASP A 77 -3.60 -3.41 -15.52
CA ASP A 77 -3.92 -4.50 -16.46
C ASP A 77 -5.30 -4.34 -17.10
N GLU A 78 -5.67 -5.29 -17.97
CA GLU A 78 -6.96 -5.28 -18.68
C GLU A 78 -8.19 -5.34 -17.76
N SER A 79 -8.01 -5.78 -16.51
CA SER A 79 -9.07 -5.84 -15.49
C SER A 79 -9.17 -4.58 -14.64
N GLY A 80 -8.28 -3.60 -14.86
CA GLY A 80 -8.20 -2.41 -14.02
C GLY A 80 -7.35 -2.59 -12.76
N ALA A 81 -6.62 -3.69 -12.62
CA ALA A 81 -5.81 -3.97 -11.44
C ALA A 81 -4.36 -3.50 -11.62
N PRO A 82 -3.71 -2.90 -10.60
CA PRO A 82 -2.29 -2.62 -10.62
C PRO A 82 -1.46 -3.89 -10.78
N LYS A 83 -0.40 -3.80 -11.59
CA LYS A 83 0.58 -4.88 -11.82
C LYS A 83 1.96 -4.28 -12.01
N ILE A 84 2.96 -4.86 -11.33
CA ILE A 84 4.37 -4.52 -11.59
C ILE A 84 4.71 -5.04 -12.99
N THR A 85 4.99 -4.12 -13.91
CA THR A 85 5.31 -4.43 -15.31
C THR A 85 6.80 -4.38 -15.61
N ASP A 86 7.57 -3.68 -14.78
CA ASP A 86 9.03 -3.65 -14.84
C ASP A 86 9.60 -4.08 -13.48
N LEU A 87 9.84 -5.38 -13.33
CA LEU A 87 10.37 -5.97 -12.09
C LEU A 87 11.75 -5.43 -11.74
N GLU A 88 12.61 -5.21 -12.74
CA GLU A 88 13.98 -4.75 -12.52
C GLU A 88 14.00 -3.28 -12.08
N ALA A 89 13.21 -2.42 -12.71
CA ALA A 89 13.08 -1.03 -12.29
C ALA A 89 12.47 -0.93 -10.88
N PHE A 90 11.44 -1.74 -10.59
CA PHE A 90 10.82 -1.78 -9.26
C PHE A 90 11.83 -2.19 -8.18
N GLN A 91 12.61 -3.25 -8.45
CA GLN A 91 13.66 -3.72 -7.56
C GLN A 91 14.71 -2.64 -7.30
N LYS A 92 15.24 -2.00 -8.35
CA LYS A 92 16.23 -0.92 -8.21
C LYS A 92 15.71 0.28 -7.43
N ALA A 93 14.44 0.64 -7.62
CA ALA A 93 13.81 1.72 -6.88
C ALA A 93 13.75 1.39 -5.37
N CYS A 94 13.47 0.14 -5.01
CA CYS A 94 13.50 -0.33 -3.64
C CYS A 94 14.93 -0.42 -3.07
N GLU A 95 15.90 -0.88 -3.85
CA GLU A 95 17.32 -0.92 -3.44
C GLU A 95 17.87 0.50 -3.19
N ALA A 96 17.46 1.48 -3.98
CA ALA A 96 17.78 2.89 -3.76
C ALA A 96 17.23 3.45 -2.43
N GLN A 97 16.20 2.81 -1.86
CA GLN A 97 15.65 3.11 -0.53
C GLN A 97 16.33 2.30 0.60
N GLY A 98 17.31 1.44 0.27
CA GLY A 98 18.07 0.64 1.23
C GLY A 98 17.52 -0.76 1.50
N PHE A 99 16.58 -1.25 0.69
CA PHE A 99 16.22 -2.67 0.71
C PHE A 99 17.28 -3.53 0.02
N ASP A 100 17.45 -4.76 0.50
CA ASP A 100 18.36 -5.75 -0.09
C ASP A 100 17.57 -7.02 -0.42
N PHE A 101 17.69 -7.47 -1.66
CA PHE A 101 16.98 -8.64 -2.19
C PHE A 101 17.93 -9.72 -2.74
N GLU A 102 19.25 -9.58 -2.52
CA GLU A 102 20.27 -10.58 -2.87
C GLU A 102 20.20 -11.87 -2.01
#